data_AF-A0A1W9GNP0-F1
#
_entry.id   AF-A0A1W9GNP0-F1
#
_cell.length_a   1.000
_cell.length_b   1.000
_cell.length_c   1.000
_cell.angle_alpha   90.00
_cell.angle_beta   90.00
_cell.angle_gamma   90.00
#
_symmetry.space_group_name_H-M   'P 1'
#
loop_
_entity.id
_entity.type
_entity.pdbx_description
1 polymer ?
#
loop_
_entity_poly.entity_id
_entity_poly.type
_entity_poly.pdbx_seq_one_letter_code
_entity_poly.pdbx_strand_id
1 'polypeptide(L)'
;MDRDFQKAYRESIGSILERLEKALQWLGLEHGRVASYKKLLTEYYEGQRSNEHFLAFYQAMDALSIYELWKDTVVNFPGLQAKIAVVFKKGPLLPENENAAANSNRPRNDGFVFIIGGKFLRKSDEIIVSIDGIKNNRAQNFVTWPDSSADVLLWFQDSLIRVECKRPMNSNSLTANVEMALSQIASCPKDKTWGVIAVDVSKLIEQPGHYLEATSLDAGSDYLTDRVAEILLPFAKQYRQEWLLGFIGFASIPMVATVRSQILQQSGKPYEISDLRTASFSWVSIRNPQSSKADVLTQLQSLLVQNTHGLPQNSLPMH
;
A
#
# COMPACT_ATOMS: atom_id res chain seq x y z
N MET A 1 -13.21 -1.96 33.14
CA MET A 1 -13.17 -1.73 31.68
C MET A 1 -14.52 -1.13 31.32
N ASP A 2 -14.53 0.09 30.80
CA ASP A 2 -15.75 0.90 30.67
C ASP A 2 -16.72 0.33 29.61
N ARG A 3 -18.02 0.37 29.88
CA ARG A 3 -19.07 -0.19 29.00
C ARG A 3 -19.12 0.56 27.66
N ASP A 4 -18.84 1.85 27.66
CA ASP A 4 -18.85 2.69 26.46
C ASP A 4 -17.65 2.41 25.55
N PHE A 5 -16.48 2.13 26.13
CA PHE A 5 -15.31 1.65 25.38
C PHE A 5 -15.59 0.28 24.74
N GLN A 6 -16.20 -0.65 25.49
CA GLN A 6 -16.57 -1.97 24.94
C GLN A 6 -17.64 -1.86 23.84
N LYS A 7 -18.54 -0.88 23.92
CA LYS A 7 -19.57 -0.62 22.90
C LYS A 7 -18.97 -0.03 21.62
N ALA A 8 -18.19 1.05 21.71
CA ALA A 8 -17.49 1.62 20.55
C ALA A 8 -16.48 0.62 19.92
N TYR A 9 -15.87 -0.22 20.76
CA TYR A 9 -15.05 -1.34 20.33
C TYR A 9 -15.86 -2.35 19.51
N ARG A 10 -17.02 -2.80 20.00
CA ARG A 10 -17.92 -3.72 19.27
C ARG A 10 -18.50 -3.12 17.99
N GLU A 11 -18.81 -1.82 17.98
CA GLU A 11 -19.35 -1.11 16.80
C GLU A 11 -18.32 -0.96 15.68
N SER A 12 -17.06 -0.63 16.00
CA SER A 12 -15.98 -0.59 15.00
C SER A 12 -15.62 -1.98 14.44
N ILE A 13 -15.91 -3.05 15.20
CA ILE A 13 -15.67 -4.45 14.83
C ILE A 13 -16.77 -5.00 13.91
N GLY A 14 -18.04 -4.79 14.27
CA GLY A 14 -19.16 -5.14 13.40
C GLY A 14 -18.99 -4.53 12.00
N SER A 15 -18.45 -3.30 11.97
CA SER A 15 -18.09 -2.61 10.73
C SER A 15 -17.05 -3.35 9.87
N ILE A 16 -15.98 -3.94 10.43
CA ILE A 16 -14.95 -4.63 9.62
C ILE A 16 -15.48 -5.93 9.04
N LEU A 17 -16.12 -6.78 9.85
CA LEU A 17 -16.66 -8.06 9.38
C LEU A 17 -17.76 -7.83 8.32
N GLU A 18 -18.61 -6.83 8.51
CA GLU A 18 -19.64 -6.46 7.53
C GLU A 18 -19.01 -5.92 6.23
N ARG A 19 -17.96 -5.10 6.32
CA ARG A 19 -17.26 -4.58 5.14
C ARG A 19 -16.53 -5.69 4.38
N LEU A 20 -15.93 -6.66 5.08
CA LEU A 20 -15.31 -7.83 4.44
C LEU A 20 -16.37 -8.69 3.73
N GLU A 21 -17.53 -8.88 4.36
CA GLU A 21 -18.65 -9.57 3.74
C GLU A 21 -19.10 -8.87 2.46
N LYS A 22 -19.28 -7.54 2.49
CA LYS A 22 -19.61 -6.75 1.30
C LYS A 22 -18.54 -6.87 0.21
N ALA A 23 -17.28 -6.87 0.57
CA ALA A 23 -16.17 -7.02 -0.38
C ALA A 23 -16.15 -8.41 -1.04
N LEU A 24 -16.43 -9.47 -0.26
CA LEU A 24 -16.54 -10.84 -0.76
C LEU A 24 -17.76 -11.01 -1.68
N GLN A 25 -18.92 -10.48 -1.28
CA GLN A 25 -20.13 -10.48 -2.09
C GLN A 25 -19.94 -9.71 -3.40
N TRP A 26 -19.29 -8.54 -3.35
CA TRP A 26 -18.95 -7.75 -4.53
C TRP A 26 -18.12 -8.54 -5.56
N LEU A 27 -17.25 -9.45 -5.10
CA LEU A 27 -16.42 -10.29 -5.97
C LEU A 27 -17.05 -11.66 -6.27
N GLY A 28 -18.20 -11.99 -5.69
CA GLY A 28 -18.83 -13.32 -5.80
C GLY A 28 -17.94 -14.43 -5.23
N LEU A 29 -17.25 -14.17 -4.11
CA LEU A 29 -16.32 -15.12 -3.48
C LEU A 29 -16.88 -15.66 -2.16
N GLU A 30 -17.03 -16.97 -2.08
CA GLU A 30 -17.37 -17.67 -0.84
C GLU A 30 -16.13 -18.19 -0.10
N HIS A 31 -15.00 -18.30 -0.81
CA HIS A 31 -13.79 -18.95 -0.32
C HIS A 31 -12.52 -18.25 -0.84
N GLY A 32 -11.39 -18.57 -0.20
CA GLY A 32 -10.08 -18.00 -0.52
C GLY A 32 -9.50 -17.19 0.64
N ARG A 33 -8.36 -16.55 0.41
CA ARG A 33 -7.59 -15.83 1.43
C ARG A 33 -8.42 -14.82 2.24
N VAL A 34 -9.17 -13.95 1.58
CA VAL A 34 -9.92 -12.90 2.29
C VAL A 34 -11.11 -13.48 3.08
N ALA A 35 -11.73 -14.56 2.60
CA ALA A 35 -12.72 -15.30 3.37
C ALA A 35 -12.10 -15.93 4.63
N SER A 36 -10.87 -16.44 4.53
CA SER A 36 -10.12 -16.92 5.68
C SER A 36 -9.78 -15.82 6.68
N TYR A 37 -9.48 -14.58 6.25
CA TYR A 37 -9.33 -13.45 7.17
C TYR A 37 -10.59 -13.14 7.94
N LYS A 38 -11.73 -13.13 7.25
CA LYS A 38 -13.03 -12.94 7.89
C LYS A 38 -13.25 -14.02 8.96
N LYS A 39 -12.95 -15.29 8.66
CA LYS A 39 -13.05 -16.40 9.62
C LYS A 39 -12.15 -16.20 10.83
N LEU A 40 -10.85 -15.93 10.63
CA LEU A 40 -9.89 -15.66 11.70
C LEU A 40 -10.31 -14.47 12.56
N LEU A 41 -10.87 -13.42 11.95
CA LEU A 41 -11.39 -12.29 12.69
C LEU A 41 -12.63 -12.66 13.51
N THR A 42 -13.56 -13.44 12.98
CA THR A 42 -14.70 -13.97 13.76
C THR A 42 -14.22 -14.76 14.97
N GLU A 43 -13.29 -15.71 14.77
CA GLU A 43 -12.69 -16.50 15.85
C GLU A 43 -12.01 -15.61 16.92
N TYR A 44 -11.34 -14.54 16.48
CA TYR A 44 -10.70 -13.58 17.37
C TYR A 44 -11.70 -12.93 18.33
N TYR A 45 -12.86 -12.57 17.79
CA TYR A 45 -13.93 -11.93 18.56
C TYR A 45 -14.73 -12.90 19.42
N GLU A 46 -14.75 -14.19 19.07
CA GLU A 46 -15.29 -15.27 19.90
C GLU A 46 -14.37 -15.64 21.08
N GLY A 47 -13.17 -15.03 21.15
CA GLY A 47 -12.24 -15.14 22.27
C GLY A 47 -10.99 -15.96 21.97
N GLN A 48 -10.85 -16.51 20.76
CA GLN A 48 -9.61 -17.16 20.34
C GLN A 48 -8.53 -16.11 20.09
N ARG A 49 -7.29 -16.37 20.49
CA ARG A 49 -6.20 -15.40 20.30
C ARG A 49 -4.93 -16.12 19.92
N SER A 50 -4.43 -15.83 18.73
CA SER A 50 -3.10 -16.21 18.27
C SER A 50 -2.51 -15.10 17.39
N ASN A 51 -1.22 -15.19 17.08
CA ASN A 51 -0.59 -14.25 16.14
C ASN A 51 -1.29 -14.23 14.78
N GLU A 52 -1.81 -15.37 14.32
CA GLU A 52 -2.55 -15.47 13.06
C GLU A 52 -3.80 -14.59 13.05
N HIS A 53 -4.53 -14.56 14.17
CA HIS A 53 -5.73 -13.73 14.33
C HIS A 53 -5.40 -12.23 14.26
N PHE A 54 -4.31 -11.82 14.91
CA PHE A 54 -3.83 -10.44 14.89
C PHE A 54 -3.38 -10.02 13.49
N LEU A 55 -2.58 -10.85 12.82
CA LEU A 55 -2.10 -10.56 11.47
C LEU A 55 -3.26 -10.56 10.44
N ALA A 56 -4.29 -11.37 10.64
CA ALA A 56 -5.47 -11.39 9.78
C ALA A 56 -6.21 -10.04 9.78
N PHE A 57 -6.24 -9.32 10.92
CA PHE A 57 -6.79 -7.97 10.98
C PHE A 57 -6.07 -7.02 10.03
N TYR A 58 -4.74 -7.03 10.09
CA TYR A 58 -3.91 -6.17 9.25
C TYR A 58 -4.08 -6.51 7.76
N GLN A 59 -4.05 -7.79 7.41
CA GLN A 59 -4.24 -8.23 6.02
C GLN A 59 -5.65 -7.96 5.48
N ALA A 60 -6.67 -7.99 6.35
CA ALA A 60 -8.03 -7.60 5.99
C ALA A 60 -8.11 -6.12 5.58
N MET A 61 -7.32 -5.24 6.19
CA MET A 61 -7.33 -3.80 5.86
C MET A 61 -6.82 -3.51 4.44
N ASP A 62 -5.83 -4.27 3.95
CA ASP A 62 -5.38 -4.19 2.55
C ASP A 62 -6.50 -4.60 1.58
N ALA A 63 -7.17 -5.71 1.86
CA ALA A 63 -8.30 -6.18 1.05
C ALA A 63 -9.44 -5.16 1.05
N LEU A 64 -9.81 -4.64 2.22
CA LEU A 64 -10.80 -3.58 2.34
C LEU A 64 -10.39 -2.31 1.60
N SER A 65 -9.11 -1.94 1.64
CA SER A 65 -8.61 -0.79 0.88
C SER A 65 -8.86 -0.97 -0.61
N ILE A 66 -8.54 -2.14 -1.18
CA ILE A 66 -8.84 -2.42 -2.60
C ILE A 66 -10.36 -2.32 -2.87
N TYR A 67 -11.19 -2.92 -2.03
CA TYR A 67 -12.65 -2.83 -2.19
C TYR A 67 -13.13 -1.37 -2.20
N GLU A 68 -12.76 -0.58 -1.19
CA GLU A 68 -13.25 0.81 -1.07
C GLU A 68 -12.72 1.73 -2.19
N LEU A 69 -11.52 1.46 -2.71
CA LEU A 69 -10.95 2.23 -3.81
C LEU A 69 -11.64 1.95 -5.15
N TRP A 70 -12.15 0.73 -5.36
CA TRP A 70 -12.58 0.26 -6.67
C TRP A 70 -14.07 -0.02 -6.81
N LYS A 71 -14.82 -0.25 -5.73
CA LYS A 71 -16.22 -0.72 -5.78
C LYS A 71 -17.13 0.09 -6.72
N ASP A 72 -16.93 1.40 -6.78
CA ASP A 72 -17.78 2.33 -7.56
C ASP A 72 -17.23 2.61 -8.97
N THR A 73 -15.97 2.27 -9.23
CA THR A 73 -15.23 2.71 -10.44
C THR A 73 -14.69 1.56 -11.28
N VAL A 74 -14.65 0.35 -10.74
CA VAL A 74 -14.11 -0.86 -11.41
C VAL A 74 -14.79 -1.12 -12.75
N VAL A 75 -16.06 -0.75 -12.89
CA VAL A 75 -16.85 -0.91 -14.12
C VAL A 75 -16.26 -0.15 -15.32
N ASN A 76 -15.43 0.86 -15.07
CA ASN A 76 -14.73 1.60 -16.12
C ASN A 76 -13.50 0.84 -16.66
N PHE A 77 -13.10 -0.26 -16.02
CA PHE A 77 -11.93 -1.08 -16.35
C PHE A 77 -12.36 -2.53 -16.62
N PRO A 78 -12.72 -2.88 -17.86
CA PRO A 78 -13.22 -4.21 -18.20
C PRO A 78 -12.27 -5.33 -17.74
N GLY A 79 -12.79 -6.26 -16.93
CA GLY A 79 -12.02 -7.40 -16.42
C GLY A 79 -11.19 -7.12 -15.15
N LEU A 80 -11.11 -5.87 -14.67
CA LEU A 80 -10.34 -5.54 -13.47
C LEU A 80 -10.92 -6.21 -12.22
N GLN A 81 -12.25 -6.25 -12.08
CA GLN A 81 -12.93 -6.93 -10.97
C GLN A 81 -12.55 -8.42 -10.88
N ALA A 82 -12.42 -9.10 -12.02
CA ALA A 82 -11.98 -10.49 -12.06
C ALA A 82 -10.51 -10.65 -11.63
N LYS A 83 -9.63 -9.73 -12.01
CA LYS A 83 -8.23 -9.72 -11.52
C LYS A 83 -8.16 -9.46 -10.01
N ILE A 84 -8.96 -8.53 -9.48
CA ILE A 84 -9.08 -8.28 -8.04
C ILE A 84 -9.58 -9.53 -7.31
N ALA A 85 -10.56 -10.25 -7.87
CA ALA A 85 -11.05 -11.52 -7.30
C ALA A 85 -9.93 -12.57 -7.18
N VAL A 86 -9.00 -12.64 -8.15
CA VAL A 86 -7.82 -13.52 -8.06
C VAL A 86 -6.91 -13.12 -6.88
N VAL A 87 -6.69 -11.83 -6.64
CA VAL A 87 -5.91 -11.33 -5.49
C VAL A 87 -6.57 -11.69 -4.16
N PHE A 88 -7.90 -11.61 -4.08
CA PHE A 88 -8.65 -11.99 -2.89
C PHE A 88 -8.63 -13.50 -2.63
N LYS A 89 -8.49 -14.31 -3.69
CA LYS A 89 -8.51 -15.76 -3.62
C LYS A 89 -7.14 -16.40 -3.37
N LYS A 90 -6.10 -15.97 -4.10
CA LYS A 90 -4.83 -16.73 -4.27
C LYS A 90 -3.61 -16.16 -3.55
N GLY A 91 -3.71 -15.00 -2.90
CA GLY A 91 -2.58 -14.46 -2.15
C GLY A 91 -2.13 -15.36 -0.99
N PRO A 92 -0.94 -15.14 -0.44
CA PRO A 92 -0.49 -15.78 0.80
C PRO A 92 -1.48 -15.46 1.93
N LEU A 93 -1.85 -16.45 2.76
CA LEU A 93 -2.78 -16.20 3.86
C LEU A 93 -2.16 -15.17 4.82
N LEU A 94 -0.99 -15.42 5.37
CA LEU A 94 -0.32 -14.45 6.25
C LEU A 94 1.02 -14.03 5.65
N PRO A 95 1.57 -12.88 6.06
CA PRO A 95 2.89 -12.45 5.60
C PRO A 95 3.96 -13.51 5.86
N GLU A 96 3.86 -14.28 6.94
CA GLU A 96 4.82 -15.33 7.30
C GLU A 96 4.77 -16.53 6.34
N ASN A 97 3.64 -16.74 5.67
CA ASN A 97 3.45 -17.81 4.68
C ASN A 97 3.97 -17.40 3.29
N GLU A 98 4.53 -16.20 3.15
CA GLU A 98 5.15 -15.74 1.92
C GLU A 98 6.52 -16.38 1.74
N ASN A 99 6.57 -17.45 0.93
CA ASN A 99 7.82 -18.08 0.52
C ASN A 99 8.12 -17.75 -0.95
N ALA A 100 9.29 -17.14 -1.19
CA ALA A 100 9.77 -16.79 -2.53
C ALA A 100 9.90 -18.00 -3.49
N ALA A 101 10.06 -19.21 -2.96
CA ALA A 101 10.20 -20.45 -3.74
C ALA A 101 8.88 -21.21 -3.95
N ALA A 102 7.85 -20.97 -3.12
CA ALA A 102 6.65 -21.81 -3.10
C ALA A 102 5.40 -21.18 -3.73
N ASN A 103 5.35 -19.85 -3.86
CA ASN A 103 4.16 -19.15 -4.37
C ASN A 103 4.52 -18.17 -5.49
N SER A 104 3.65 -18.08 -6.50
CA SER A 104 3.72 -16.97 -7.46
C SER A 104 3.48 -15.66 -6.69
N ASN A 105 4.48 -14.78 -6.66
CA ASN A 105 4.36 -13.44 -6.05
C ASN A 105 3.38 -12.51 -6.78
N ARG A 106 2.76 -12.98 -7.87
CA ARG A 106 1.89 -12.19 -8.73
C ARG A 106 0.67 -11.61 -8.01
N PRO A 107 -0.17 -12.37 -7.27
CA PRO A 107 -1.32 -11.78 -6.58
C PRO A 107 -0.93 -10.72 -5.54
N ARG A 108 0.26 -10.84 -4.94
CA ARG A 108 0.80 -9.85 -4.00
C ARG A 108 1.18 -8.57 -4.74
N ASN A 109 1.90 -8.67 -5.85
CA ASN A 109 2.25 -7.52 -6.69
C ASN A 109 1.00 -6.83 -7.24
N ASP A 110 0.07 -7.59 -7.82
CA ASP A 110 -1.20 -7.09 -8.37
C ASP A 110 -2.00 -6.33 -7.30
N GLY A 111 -2.04 -6.83 -6.05
CA GLY A 111 -2.67 -6.13 -4.94
C GLY A 111 -2.10 -4.73 -4.67
N PHE A 112 -0.77 -4.57 -4.74
CA PHE A 112 -0.13 -3.26 -4.58
C PHE A 112 -0.40 -2.34 -5.76
N VAL A 113 -0.42 -2.88 -6.99
CA VAL A 113 -0.85 -2.13 -8.19
C VAL A 113 -2.26 -1.55 -7.99
N PHE A 114 -3.20 -2.36 -7.50
CA PHE A 114 -4.58 -1.93 -7.27
C PHE A 114 -4.71 -0.90 -6.15
N ILE A 115 -3.89 -0.98 -5.09
CA ILE A 115 -3.86 0.05 -4.04
C ILE A 115 -3.34 1.37 -4.60
N ILE A 116 -2.22 1.36 -5.34
CA ILE A 116 -1.62 2.56 -5.94
C ILE A 116 -2.60 3.20 -6.93
N GLY A 117 -3.07 2.42 -7.91
CA GLY A 117 -3.98 2.91 -8.94
C GLY A 117 -5.29 3.46 -8.36
N GLY A 118 -5.86 2.76 -7.38
CA GLY A 118 -7.08 3.19 -6.72
C GLY A 118 -6.92 4.48 -5.92
N LYS A 119 -5.77 4.68 -5.26
CA LYS A 119 -5.46 5.93 -4.54
C LYS A 119 -5.37 7.13 -5.49
N PHE A 120 -4.71 6.97 -6.64
CA PHE A 120 -4.68 8.02 -7.66
C PHE A 120 -6.07 8.34 -8.25
N LEU A 121 -6.97 7.35 -8.33
CA LEU A 121 -8.30 7.53 -8.89
C LEU A 121 -9.26 8.36 -8.03
N ARG A 122 -9.07 8.42 -6.69
CA ARG A 122 -10.02 9.07 -5.77
C ARG A 122 -9.96 10.61 -5.78
N LYS A 123 -9.02 11.20 -6.52
CA LYS A 123 -8.91 12.65 -6.70
C LYS A 123 -9.39 12.98 -8.12
N SER A 124 -10.22 14.01 -8.23
CA SER A 124 -11.21 14.15 -9.31
C SER A 124 -10.70 14.74 -10.62
N ASP A 125 -9.40 15.04 -10.72
CA ASP A 125 -8.82 15.72 -11.89
C ASP A 125 -7.85 14.81 -12.67
N GLU A 126 -7.51 13.63 -12.13
CA GLU A 126 -6.59 12.67 -12.75
C GLU A 126 -7.30 11.59 -13.57
N ILE A 127 -6.82 11.36 -14.78
CA ILE A 127 -7.31 10.27 -15.62
C ILE A 127 -6.32 9.11 -15.51
N ILE A 128 -6.69 8.11 -14.70
CA ILE A 128 -6.08 6.78 -14.81
C ILE A 128 -6.40 6.24 -16.20
N VAL A 129 -5.38 6.10 -17.05
CA VAL A 129 -5.49 5.64 -18.43
C VAL A 129 -5.58 4.12 -18.47
N SER A 130 -4.73 3.43 -17.70
CA SER A 130 -4.78 1.97 -17.58
C SER A 130 -4.21 1.47 -16.25
N ILE A 131 -4.66 0.29 -15.84
CA ILE A 131 -4.17 -0.45 -14.67
C ILE A 131 -3.88 -1.89 -15.09
N ASP A 132 -2.64 -2.35 -14.91
CA ASP A 132 -2.18 -3.70 -15.28
C ASP A 132 -2.62 -4.06 -16.72
N GLY A 133 -2.34 -3.13 -17.64
CA GLY A 133 -2.72 -3.17 -19.06
C GLY A 133 -4.22 -3.02 -19.38
N ILE A 134 -5.10 -2.96 -18.37
CA ILE A 134 -6.55 -2.77 -18.58
C ILE A 134 -6.84 -1.30 -18.78
N LYS A 135 -7.31 -0.93 -19.98
CA LYS A 135 -7.65 0.46 -20.31
C LYS A 135 -8.92 0.92 -19.60
N ASN A 136 -8.92 2.19 -19.19
CA ASN A 136 -10.10 2.88 -18.71
C ASN A 136 -10.98 3.30 -19.89
N ASN A 137 -12.19 2.75 -19.98
CA ASN A 137 -13.13 3.07 -21.07
C ASN A 137 -13.56 4.54 -21.08
N ARG A 138 -13.52 5.24 -19.94
CA ARG A 138 -13.80 6.69 -19.90
C ARG A 138 -12.66 7.53 -20.48
N ALA A 139 -11.42 7.04 -20.37
CA ALA A 139 -10.22 7.74 -20.86
C ALA A 139 -10.08 7.66 -22.39
N GLN A 140 -10.71 6.67 -23.03
CA GLN A 140 -10.65 6.44 -24.48
C GLN A 140 -11.33 7.55 -25.29
N ASN A 141 -12.23 8.32 -24.68
CA ASN A 141 -12.99 9.36 -25.38
C ASN A 141 -12.20 10.66 -25.65
N PHE A 142 -10.97 10.77 -25.13
CA PHE A 142 -10.20 12.02 -25.19
C PHE A 142 -8.97 11.92 -26.11
N VAL A 143 -8.23 10.80 -26.09
CA VAL A 143 -7.01 10.57 -26.88
C VAL A 143 -6.81 9.07 -27.10
N THR A 144 -6.32 8.65 -28.27
CA THR A 144 -5.85 7.28 -28.49
C THR A 144 -4.53 7.06 -27.75
N TRP A 145 -4.60 6.36 -26.63
CA TRP A 145 -3.42 6.02 -25.83
C TRP A 145 -2.70 4.79 -26.40
N PRO A 146 -1.35 4.79 -26.39
CA PRO A 146 -0.58 3.61 -26.78
C PRO A 146 -0.93 2.43 -25.88
N ASP A 147 -0.90 1.22 -26.44
CA ASP A 147 -0.94 0.02 -25.60
C ASP A 147 0.24 0.06 -24.64
N SER A 148 -0.07 -0.11 -23.35
CA SER A 148 0.91 0.00 -22.29
C SER A 148 0.81 -1.20 -21.38
N SER A 149 1.95 -1.87 -21.19
CA SER A 149 2.14 -2.92 -20.19
C SER A 149 2.42 -2.37 -18.79
N ALA A 150 2.17 -1.07 -18.56
CA ALA A 150 2.43 -0.44 -17.28
C ALA A 150 1.53 -1.03 -16.20
N ASP A 151 2.09 -1.14 -14.99
CA ASP A 151 1.31 -1.45 -13.79
C ASP A 151 0.25 -0.37 -13.56
N VAL A 152 0.64 0.91 -13.64
CA VAL A 152 -0.29 2.05 -13.69
C VAL A 152 0.16 3.05 -14.74
N LEU A 153 -0.76 3.48 -15.60
CA LEU A 153 -0.57 4.60 -16.51
C LEU A 153 -1.60 5.68 -16.17
N LEU A 154 -1.13 6.89 -15.88
CA LEU A 154 -1.99 8.03 -15.61
C LEU A 154 -1.62 9.24 -16.47
N TRP A 155 -2.63 10.03 -16.81
CA TRP A 155 -2.46 11.34 -17.41
C TRP A 155 -2.55 12.40 -16.32
N PHE A 156 -1.47 13.17 -16.16
CA PHE A 156 -1.33 14.17 -15.11
C PHE A 156 -0.55 15.37 -15.64
N GLN A 157 -1.11 16.59 -15.51
CA GLN A 157 -0.47 17.84 -15.95
C GLN A 157 0.13 17.73 -17.36
N ASP A 158 -0.72 17.36 -18.31
CA ASP A 158 -0.39 17.19 -19.73
C ASP A 158 0.74 16.19 -20.02
N SER A 159 0.93 15.22 -19.13
CA SER A 159 2.01 14.25 -19.20
C SER A 159 1.49 12.85 -18.93
N LEU A 160 1.98 11.88 -19.70
CA LEU A 160 1.82 10.48 -19.34
C LEU A 160 2.86 10.11 -18.28
N ILE A 161 2.38 9.56 -17.18
CA ILE A 161 3.22 9.05 -16.11
C ILE A 161 2.99 7.55 -16.03
N ARG A 162 4.08 6.81 -16.23
CA ARG A 162 4.15 5.38 -16.07
C ARG A 162 4.66 5.08 -14.68
N VAL A 163 3.88 4.34 -13.90
CA VAL A 163 4.29 3.86 -12.59
C VAL A 163 4.50 2.35 -12.68
N GLU A 164 5.70 1.91 -12.34
CA GLU A 164 6.03 0.49 -12.17
C GLU A 164 6.04 0.18 -10.67
N CYS A 165 5.22 -0.78 -10.27
CA CYS A 165 5.00 -1.17 -8.88
C CYS A 165 5.77 -2.45 -8.59
N LYS A 166 6.61 -2.43 -7.57
CA LYS A 166 7.41 -3.58 -7.14
C LYS A 166 7.21 -3.85 -5.65
N ARG A 167 7.17 -5.13 -5.29
CA ARG A 167 7.15 -5.56 -3.88
C ARG A 167 8.27 -6.57 -3.67
N PRO A 168 9.52 -6.13 -3.40
CA PRO A 168 10.59 -7.06 -3.06
C PRO A 168 10.24 -7.93 -1.85
N MET A 169 10.83 -9.13 -1.82
CA MET A 169 10.74 -10.10 -0.71
C MET A 169 11.96 -10.04 0.19
N ASN A 170 13.11 -9.66 -0.37
CA ASN A 170 14.40 -9.56 0.30
C ASN A 170 15.32 -8.57 -0.47
N SER A 171 16.45 -8.22 0.12
CA SER A 171 17.39 -7.25 -0.45
C SER A 171 17.91 -7.66 -1.83
N ASN A 172 18.11 -8.95 -2.10
CA ASN A 172 18.55 -9.42 -3.42
C ASN A 172 17.48 -9.16 -4.49
N SER A 173 16.21 -9.41 -4.16
CA SER A 173 15.09 -9.14 -5.06
C SER A 173 14.80 -7.65 -5.24
N LEU A 174 15.21 -6.79 -4.30
CA LEU A 174 15.03 -5.34 -4.40
C LEU A 174 15.80 -4.78 -5.59
N THR A 175 17.10 -5.07 -5.69
CA THR A 175 17.94 -4.58 -6.80
C THR A 175 17.38 -5.03 -8.15
N ALA A 176 17.12 -6.33 -8.30
CA ALA A 176 16.57 -6.88 -9.55
C ALA A 176 15.22 -6.28 -9.92
N ASN A 177 14.34 -6.03 -8.93
CA ASN A 177 13.03 -5.42 -9.17
C ASN A 177 13.16 -3.95 -9.61
N VAL A 178 14.08 -3.19 -9.03
CA VAL A 178 14.33 -1.79 -9.41
C VAL A 178 14.91 -1.72 -10.82
N GLU A 179 15.89 -2.56 -11.15
CA GLU A 179 16.46 -2.65 -12.50
C GLU A 179 15.43 -3.05 -13.56
N MET A 180 14.55 -4.00 -13.21
CA MET A 180 13.43 -4.38 -14.06
C MET A 180 12.46 -3.22 -14.28
N ALA A 181 12.06 -2.52 -13.22
CA ALA A 181 11.19 -1.34 -13.32
C ALA A 181 11.79 -0.26 -14.22
N LEU A 182 13.09 0.03 -14.06
CA LEU A 182 13.81 0.97 -14.92
C LEU A 182 13.79 0.54 -16.39
N SER A 183 14.04 -0.75 -16.66
CA SER A 183 14.05 -1.29 -18.02
C SER A 183 12.67 -1.22 -18.66
N GLN A 184 11.61 -1.52 -17.89
CA GLN A 184 10.22 -1.41 -18.35
C GLN A 184 9.86 0.04 -18.70
N ILE A 185 10.23 1.02 -17.87
CA ILE A 185 9.99 2.43 -18.15
C ILE A 185 10.82 2.89 -19.36
N ALA A 186 12.11 2.54 -19.41
CA ALA A 186 13.03 2.97 -20.46
C ALA A 186 12.66 2.44 -21.86
N SER A 187 11.87 1.37 -21.95
CA SER A 187 11.38 0.81 -23.21
C SER A 187 10.33 1.68 -23.91
N CYS A 188 9.77 2.69 -23.23
CA CYS A 188 8.77 3.59 -23.79
C CYS A 188 9.40 4.83 -24.46
N PRO A 189 8.68 5.50 -25.40
CA PRO A 189 9.12 6.77 -25.97
C PRO A 189 9.33 7.84 -24.88
N LYS A 190 10.58 8.31 -24.76
CA LYS A 190 11.05 9.20 -23.68
C LYS A 190 10.56 10.64 -23.81
N ASP A 191 10.19 11.06 -25.01
CA ASP A 191 9.71 12.40 -25.33
C ASP A 191 8.29 12.68 -24.81
N LYS A 192 7.57 11.64 -24.37
CA LYS A 192 6.15 11.74 -23.99
C LYS A 192 5.79 11.08 -22.66
N THR A 193 6.71 10.34 -22.05
CA THR A 193 6.41 9.50 -20.89
C THR A 193 7.42 9.70 -19.77
N TRP A 194 6.92 10.00 -18.58
CA TRP A 194 7.71 10.09 -17.36
C TRP A 194 7.57 8.82 -16.53
N GLY A 195 8.63 8.47 -15.81
CA GLY A 195 8.69 7.26 -14.99
C GLY A 195 8.55 7.53 -13.50
N VAL A 196 7.84 6.65 -12.80
CA VAL A 196 7.87 6.53 -11.34
C VAL A 196 8.08 5.06 -11.00
N ILE A 197 8.95 4.78 -10.02
CA ILE A 197 9.10 3.44 -9.46
C ILE A 197 8.46 3.44 -8.08
N ALA A 198 7.32 2.75 -7.94
CA ALA A 198 6.66 2.55 -6.66
C ALA A 198 7.15 1.23 -6.03
N VAL A 199 7.66 1.27 -4.80
CA VAL A 199 8.23 0.10 -4.12
C VAL A 199 7.59 -0.08 -2.76
N ASP A 200 6.93 -1.23 -2.56
CA ASP A 200 6.54 -1.68 -1.23
C ASP A 200 7.68 -2.45 -0.57
N VAL A 201 8.30 -1.81 0.42
CA VAL A 201 9.41 -2.36 1.20
C VAL A 201 8.96 -2.95 2.53
N SER A 202 7.64 -3.12 2.76
CA SER A 202 7.10 -3.70 4.01
C SER A 202 7.81 -4.99 4.40
N LYS A 203 8.06 -5.88 3.44
CA LYS A 203 8.74 -7.16 3.66
C LYS A 203 10.23 -7.07 3.99
N LEU A 204 10.87 -5.97 3.66
CA LEU A 204 12.28 -5.73 3.98
C LEU A 204 12.44 -5.16 5.40
N ILE A 205 11.37 -4.58 5.94
CA ILE A 205 11.33 -3.97 7.27
C ILE A 205 10.72 -4.94 8.29
N GLU A 206 9.64 -5.61 7.92
CA GLU A 206 8.95 -6.60 8.75
C GLU A 206 9.86 -7.79 9.07
N GLN A 207 9.91 -8.17 10.34
CA GLN A 207 10.44 -9.47 10.77
C GLN A 207 9.27 -10.44 10.95
N PRO A 208 9.28 -11.65 10.35
CA PRO A 208 8.22 -12.63 10.53
C PRO A 208 7.94 -12.88 12.03
N GLY A 209 6.67 -12.94 12.44
CA GLY A 209 6.28 -13.15 13.83
C GLY A 209 6.36 -11.93 14.74
N HIS A 210 6.81 -10.78 14.24
CA HIS A 210 7.01 -9.57 15.03
C HIS A 210 6.07 -8.44 14.61
N TYR A 211 5.67 -7.65 15.59
CA TYR A 211 4.97 -6.38 15.40
C TYR A 211 5.89 -5.23 15.81
N LEU A 212 5.64 -4.04 15.27
CA LEU A 212 6.34 -2.83 15.70
C LEU A 212 5.81 -2.40 17.07
N GLU A 213 6.68 -2.32 18.06
CA GLU A 213 6.37 -1.66 19.33
C GLU A 213 6.73 -0.18 19.22
N ALA A 214 5.73 0.69 19.39
CA ALA A 214 5.92 2.14 19.34
C ALA A 214 5.14 2.85 20.45
N THR A 215 5.69 3.97 20.90
CA THR A 215 5.08 4.82 21.94
C THR A 215 3.87 5.61 21.44
N SER A 216 3.74 5.78 20.12
CA SER A 216 2.59 6.40 19.45
C SER A 216 2.51 5.96 17.99
N LEU A 217 1.38 6.27 17.32
CA LEU A 217 1.23 6.09 15.87
C LEU A 217 2.25 6.92 15.08
N ASP A 218 2.48 8.17 15.48
CA ASP A 218 3.42 9.07 14.82
C ASP A 218 4.86 8.53 14.92
N ALA A 219 5.27 8.05 16.11
CA ALA A 219 6.59 7.45 16.29
C ALA A 219 6.77 6.21 15.41
N GLY A 220 5.72 5.40 15.25
CA GLY A 220 5.75 4.26 14.35
C GLY A 220 5.84 4.68 12.87
N SER A 221 5.17 5.77 12.48
CA SER A 221 5.20 6.32 11.12
C SER A 221 6.56 6.93 10.78
N ASP A 222 7.14 7.67 11.72
CA ASP A 222 8.48 8.27 11.59
C ASP A 222 9.54 7.16 11.43
N TYR A 223 9.49 6.12 12.27
CA TYR A 223 10.35 4.95 12.13
C TYR A 223 10.26 4.31 10.73
N LEU A 224 9.04 4.10 10.23
CA LEU A 224 8.86 3.54 8.89
C LEU A 224 9.38 4.47 7.79
N THR A 225 9.17 5.77 7.94
CA THR A 225 9.65 6.80 6.99
C THR A 225 11.16 6.73 6.84
N ASP A 226 11.89 6.68 7.96
CA ASP A 226 13.35 6.57 7.98
C ASP A 226 13.82 5.26 7.33
N ARG A 227 13.18 4.13 7.68
CA ARG A 227 13.53 2.82 7.11
C ARG A 227 13.27 2.74 5.60
N VAL A 228 12.15 3.28 5.12
CA VAL A 228 11.84 3.34 3.69
C VAL A 228 12.87 4.19 2.96
N ALA A 229 13.23 5.35 3.53
CA ALA A 229 14.23 6.24 2.95
C ALA A 229 15.62 5.59 2.90
N GLU A 230 16.06 4.96 3.99
CA GLU A 230 17.34 4.23 4.06
C GLU A 230 17.45 3.16 2.96
N ILE A 231 16.36 2.42 2.71
CA ILE A 231 16.33 1.34 1.71
C ILE A 231 16.36 1.90 0.28
N LEU A 232 15.61 2.96 -0.02
CA LEU A 232 15.39 3.42 -1.40
C LEU A 232 16.32 4.54 -1.84
N LEU A 233 16.88 5.32 -0.91
CA LEU A 233 17.75 6.45 -1.22
C LEU A 233 19.02 6.05 -2.01
N PRO A 234 19.69 4.92 -1.74
CA PRO A 234 20.82 4.47 -2.56
C PRO A 234 20.45 4.31 -4.04
N PHE A 235 19.28 3.72 -4.33
CA PHE A 235 18.79 3.54 -5.70
C PHE A 235 18.41 4.86 -6.36
N ALA A 236 17.75 5.76 -5.62
CA ALA A 236 17.44 7.10 -6.13
C ALA A 236 18.71 7.92 -6.43
N LYS A 237 19.78 7.72 -5.64
CA LYS A 237 21.09 8.35 -5.92
C LYS A 237 21.78 7.73 -7.13
N GLN A 238 21.64 6.42 -7.34
CA GLN A 238 22.26 5.68 -8.45
C GLN A 238 21.55 5.94 -9.79
N TYR A 239 20.22 5.95 -9.81
CA TYR A 239 19.42 6.04 -11.02
C TYR A 239 18.81 7.44 -11.17
N ARG A 240 19.45 8.28 -11.98
CA ARG A 240 19.10 9.69 -12.16
C ARG A 240 18.64 10.06 -13.56
N GLN A 241 18.17 9.12 -14.37
CA GLN A 241 17.78 9.40 -15.75
C GLN A 241 16.74 10.54 -15.84
N GLU A 242 16.90 11.49 -16.77
CA GLU A 242 16.05 12.70 -16.82
C GLU A 242 14.54 12.40 -16.87
N TRP A 243 14.15 11.35 -17.60
CA TRP A 243 12.77 10.90 -17.75
C TRP A 243 12.17 10.21 -16.50
N LEU A 244 12.99 9.89 -15.50
CA LEU A 244 12.53 9.28 -14.25
C LEU A 244 12.25 10.38 -13.22
N LEU A 245 11.01 10.52 -12.77
CA LEU A 245 10.62 11.50 -11.74
C LEU A 245 11.20 11.13 -10.37
N GLY A 246 11.29 9.84 -10.08
CA GLY A 246 11.88 9.30 -8.84
C GLY A 246 11.15 8.06 -8.32
N PHE A 247 11.20 7.89 -7.00
CA PHE A 247 10.69 6.72 -6.30
C PHE A 247 9.54 7.08 -5.36
N ILE A 248 8.55 6.21 -5.27
CA ILE A 248 7.54 6.22 -4.21
C ILE A 248 7.73 4.96 -3.37
N GLY A 249 8.26 5.10 -2.16
CA GLY A 249 8.35 4.03 -1.18
C GLY A 249 7.07 3.90 -0.37
N PHE A 250 6.69 2.67 -0.08
CA PHE A 250 5.63 2.33 0.85
C PHE A 250 6.12 1.30 1.85
N ALA A 251 5.73 1.45 3.10
CA ALA A 251 5.81 0.39 4.08
C ALA A 251 4.55 0.40 4.94
N SER A 252 4.07 -0.77 5.31
CA SER A 252 3.12 -0.93 6.39
C SER A 252 3.39 -2.20 7.15
N ILE A 253 3.38 -2.09 8.48
CA ILE A 253 3.64 -3.20 9.39
C ILE A 253 2.62 -3.17 10.55
N PRO A 254 2.21 -4.34 11.04
CA PRO A 254 1.42 -4.43 12.27
C PRO A 254 2.15 -3.73 13.41
N MET A 255 1.41 -2.96 14.22
CA MET A 255 1.97 -2.19 15.31
C MET A 255 1.16 -2.40 16.59
N VAL A 256 1.86 -2.42 17.72
CA VAL A 256 1.26 -2.34 19.05
C VAL A 256 1.58 -0.97 19.61
N ALA A 257 0.56 -0.13 19.73
CA ALA A 257 0.68 1.18 20.36
C ALA A 257 0.35 1.06 21.86
N THR A 258 1.21 1.62 22.71
CA THR A 258 0.86 1.80 24.12
C THR A 258 0.08 3.10 24.29
N VAL A 259 -1.24 2.99 24.50
CA VAL A 259 -2.12 4.14 24.70
C VAL A 259 -2.25 4.42 26.20
N ARG A 260 -1.97 5.66 26.59
CA ARG A 260 -2.22 6.12 27.96
C ARG A 260 -3.68 6.52 28.13
N SER A 261 -4.37 5.87 29.06
CA SER A 261 -5.75 6.16 29.42
C SER A 261 -5.87 7.54 30.07
N GLN A 262 -6.99 8.22 29.85
CA GLN A 262 -7.34 9.40 30.64
C GLN A 262 -7.73 9.02 32.09
N ILE A 263 -7.94 7.73 32.37
CA ILE A 263 -8.20 7.21 33.70
C ILE A 263 -6.84 7.00 34.40
N LEU A 264 -6.73 7.54 35.62
CA LEU A 264 -5.56 7.39 36.46
C LEU A 264 -5.69 6.16 37.37
N GLN A 265 -4.58 5.48 37.58
CA GLN A 265 -4.38 4.51 38.64
C GLN A 265 -4.46 5.19 40.02
N GLN A 266 -4.58 4.38 41.08
CA GLN A 266 -4.49 4.88 42.47
C GLN A 266 -3.18 5.64 42.75
N SER A 267 -2.13 5.38 41.98
CA SER A 267 -0.84 6.08 42.02
C SER A 267 -0.85 7.46 41.35
N GLY A 268 -1.97 7.88 40.75
CA GLY A 268 -2.08 9.12 39.96
C GLY A 268 -1.52 9.02 38.53
N LYS A 269 -1.02 7.86 38.10
CA LYS A 269 -0.51 7.64 36.74
C LYS A 269 -1.59 7.11 35.80
N PRO A 270 -1.65 7.53 34.53
CA PRO A 270 -2.49 6.89 33.51
C PRO A 270 -2.33 5.37 33.44
N TYR A 271 -3.41 4.64 33.19
CA TYR A 271 -3.28 3.24 32.75
C TYR A 271 -2.63 3.17 31.37
N GLU A 272 -1.72 2.23 31.16
CA GLU A 272 -1.17 1.93 29.83
C GLU A 272 -1.94 0.75 29.25
N ILE A 273 -2.54 0.94 28.07
CA ILE A 273 -3.34 -0.04 27.36
C ILE A 273 -2.66 -0.30 26.02
N SER A 274 -2.27 -1.54 25.76
CA SER A 274 -1.77 -1.95 24.45
C SER A 274 -2.94 -2.05 23.46
N ASP A 275 -2.95 -1.23 22.40
CA ASP A 275 -3.86 -1.42 21.28
C ASP A 275 -3.22 -2.33 20.23
N LEU A 276 -3.65 -3.58 20.22
CA LEU A 276 -3.22 -4.62 19.28
C LEU A 276 -4.00 -4.54 17.95
N ARG A 277 -4.51 -3.38 17.52
CA ARG A 277 -5.25 -3.25 16.25
C ARG A 277 -4.74 -2.10 15.41
N THR A 278 -3.53 -1.64 15.70
CA THR A 278 -2.91 -0.56 14.95
C THR A 278 -1.97 -1.12 13.88
N ALA A 279 -1.86 -0.42 12.77
CA ALA A 279 -0.81 -0.62 11.80
C ALA A 279 -0.09 0.70 11.64
N SER A 280 1.24 0.64 11.59
CA SER A 280 2.00 1.78 11.10
C SER A 280 2.08 1.67 9.58
N PHE A 281 1.98 2.81 8.90
CA PHE A 281 2.24 2.88 7.47
C PHE A 281 2.94 4.20 7.13
N SER A 282 3.79 4.17 6.11
CA SER A 282 4.47 5.35 5.61
C SER A 282 4.53 5.33 4.08
N TRP A 283 4.46 6.52 3.50
CA TRP A 283 4.61 6.80 2.07
C TRP A 283 5.72 7.84 1.90
N VAL A 284 6.80 7.46 1.23
CA VAL A 284 7.98 8.33 1.05
C VAL A 284 8.20 8.59 -0.43
N SER A 285 8.28 9.86 -0.85
CA SER A 285 8.73 10.20 -2.20
C SER A 285 10.19 10.61 -2.19
N ILE A 286 11.01 10.00 -3.06
CA ILE A 286 12.40 10.38 -3.28
C ILE A 286 12.53 10.91 -4.70
N ARG A 287 12.65 12.24 -4.82
CA ARG A 287 12.73 12.95 -6.11
C ARG A 287 14.05 12.69 -6.80
N ASN A 288 14.02 12.52 -8.12
CA ASN A 288 15.22 12.55 -8.95
C ASN A 288 15.59 14.01 -9.28
N PRO A 289 16.74 14.53 -8.80
CA PRO A 289 17.13 15.92 -9.04
C PRO A 289 17.46 16.23 -10.51
N GLN A 290 17.69 15.22 -11.36
CA GLN A 290 17.94 15.42 -12.79
C GLN A 290 16.66 15.48 -13.63
N SER A 291 15.49 15.24 -13.03
CA SER A 291 14.22 15.32 -13.75
C SER A 291 13.63 16.73 -13.69
N SER A 292 13.37 17.32 -14.86
CA SER A 292 12.73 18.64 -14.96
C SER A 292 11.29 18.68 -14.45
N LYS A 293 10.68 17.51 -14.23
CA LYS A 293 9.34 17.36 -13.67
C LYS A 293 9.31 16.69 -12.30
N ALA A 294 10.43 16.67 -11.57
CA ALA A 294 10.52 16.00 -10.27
C ALA A 294 9.45 16.44 -9.24
N ASP A 295 8.96 17.68 -9.32
CA ASP A 295 7.92 18.19 -8.42
C ASP A 295 6.53 17.56 -8.66
N VAL A 296 6.31 16.96 -9.83
CA VAL A 296 5.14 16.12 -10.09
C VAL A 296 5.09 14.95 -9.11
N LEU A 297 6.24 14.39 -8.71
CA LEU A 297 6.30 13.29 -7.76
C LEU A 297 5.73 13.67 -6.39
N THR A 298 6.00 14.89 -5.91
CA THR A 298 5.47 15.40 -4.64
C THR A 298 3.95 15.57 -4.72
N GLN A 299 3.45 16.02 -5.87
CA GLN A 299 2.00 16.12 -6.09
C GLN A 299 1.35 14.75 -6.10
N LEU A 300 1.91 13.78 -6.83
CA LEU A 300 1.44 12.39 -6.81
C LEU A 300 1.47 11.80 -5.40
N GLN A 301 2.52 12.06 -4.62
CA GLN A 301 2.61 11.61 -3.23
C GLN A 301 1.44 12.16 -2.38
N SER A 302 1.05 13.42 -2.59
CA SER A 302 -0.09 14.03 -1.89
C SER A 302 -1.44 13.37 -2.23
N LEU A 303 -1.54 12.68 -3.37
CA LEU A 303 -2.73 11.89 -3.74
C LEU A 303 -2.77 10.54 -3.00
N LEU A 304 -1.60 10.01 -2.63
CA LEU A 304 -1.51 8.73 -1.92
C LEU A 304 -1.90 8.84 -0.44
N VAL A 305 -1.93 10.06 0.11
CA VAL A 305 -1.81 10.29 1.55
C VAL A 305 -2.75 11.40 2.08
N GLN A 306 -3.28 11.20 3.29
CA GLN A 306 -3.79 12.26 4.16
C GLN A 306 -2.76 12.70 5.24
N ASN A 307 -1.80 11.85 5.63
CA ASN A 307 -0.67 12.16 6.53
C ASN A 307 0.70 11.78 5.93
N THR A 308 1.40 12.71 5.26
CA THR A 308 2.73 12.46 4.66
C THR A 308 3.80 13.31 5.32
N HIS A 309 4.94 12.70 5.64
CA HIS A 309 6.18 13.42 5.90
C HIS A 309 6.90 13.63 4.57
N GLY A 310 6.81 14.84 4.01
CA GLY A 310 7.68 15.23 2.90
C GLY A 310 9.09 15.39 3.45
N LEU A 311 10.06 14.61 2.95
CA LEU A 311 11.46 14.80 3.32
C LEU A 311 11.97 16.10 2.67
N PRO A 312 12.42 17.11 3.44
CA PRO A 312 13.03 18.30 2.89
C PRO A 312 14.29 17.94 2.08
N GLN A 313 14.55 18.66 0.98
CA GLN A 313 15.77 18.49 0.16
C GLN A 313 17.07 18.68 0.96
N ASN A 314 17.01 19.35 2.13
CA ASN A 314 18.15 19.73 2.94
C ASN A 314 18.35 18.84 4.19
N SER A 315 17.50 17.82 4.42
CA SER A 315 17.53 17.00 5.65
C SER A 315 18.33 15.71 5.54
N LEU A 316 19.23 15.59 4.55
CA LEU A 316 20.11 14.43 4.42
C LEU A 316 21.54 14.86 4.79
N PRO A 317 22.23 14.15 5.72
CA PRO A 317 23.61 14.46 6.02
C PRO A 317 24.44 14.25 4.76
N MET A 318 25.02 15.35 4.27
CA MET A 318 26.07 15.28 3.27
C MET A 318 27.35 14.80 3.96
N HIS A 319 27.82 13.63 3.55
CA HIS A 319 29.23 13.30 3.58
C HIS A 319 29.73 13.38 2.14
#